data_AF-A0A917W7Z5-F1
#
_entry.id   AF-A0A917W7Z5-F1
#
_cell.length_a   1.000
_cell.length_b   1.000
_cell.length_c   1.000
_cell.angle_alpha   90.00
_cell.angle_beta   90.00
_cell.angle_gamma   90.00
#
_symmetry.space_group_name_H-M   'P 1'
#
loop_
_entity.id
_entity.type
_entity.pdbx_description
1 polymer ?
#
loop_
_entity_poly.entity_id
_entity_poly.type
_entity_poly.pdbx_seq_one_letter_code
_entity_poly.pdbx_strand_id
1 'polypeptide(L)'
;MRWGIKHGDPSLDNIHVSDGNLLYFYDLDLAGPGWQVEDLAGALSTEFAEPFLDGYISQRPLAAVDRAALPWLRILGHIDNLKFHLIDKPAAMGTATLAAGWVDRGFEGLIKAAHDAGLDCAESAR
;
A
#
# COMPACT_ATOMS: atom_id res chain seq x y z
N MET A 1 -16.50 4.33 4.77
CA MET A 1 -15.12 4.84 4.67
C MET A 1 -14.92 5.98 5.65
N ARG A 2 -13.86 5.90 6.46
CA ARG A 2 -13.51 6.93 7.46
C ARG A 2 -12.30 7.73 6.98
N TRP A 3 -12.48 9.03 6.84
CA TRP A 3 -11.39 9.99 6.61
C TRP A 3 -10.74 10.37 7.95
N GLY A 4 -9.42 10.44 8.00
CA GLY A 4 -8.68 10.79 9.22
C GLY A 4 -7.17 10.66 9.02
N ILE A 5 -6.42 10.69 10.12
CA ILE A 5 -4.97 10.47 10.06
C ILE A 5 -4.70 8.99 9.78
N LYS A 6 -3.85 8.74 8.78
CA LYS A 6 -3.26 7.45 8.42
C LYS A 6 -1.73 7.51 8.53
N HIS A 7 -1.06 6.36 8.59
CA HIS A 7 0.39 6.25 8.56
C HIS A 7 0.95 6.58 7.18
N GLY A 8 0.25 6.18 6.12
CA GLY A 8 0.65 6.45 4.73
C GLY A 8 1.60 5.40 4.14
N ASP A 9 2.46 4.79 4.96
CA ASP A 9 3.38 3.71 4.56
C ASP A 9 3.68 2.72 5.71
N PRO A 10 2.69 1.94 6.18
CA PRO A 10 2.89 0.94 7.23
C PRO A 10 3.55 -0.35 6.70
N SER A 11 4.68 -0.21 6.02
CA SER A 11 5.49 -1.30 5.48
C SER A 11 6.34 -1.98 6.56
N LEU A 12 6.87 -3.18 6.28
CA LEU A 12 7.65 -3.95 7.26
C LEU A 12 8.98 -3.30 7.65
N ASP A 13 9.54 -2.45 6.79
CA ASP A 13 10.71 -1.62 7.09
C ASP A 13 10.40 -0.41 7.98
N ASN A 14 9.12 -0.14 8.24
CA ASN A 14 8.63 0.94 9.12
C ASN A 14 8.04 0.40 10.44
N ILE A 15 8.28 -0.89 10.75
CA ILE A 15 7.78 -1.56 11.94
C ILE A 15 8.94 -2.12 12.77
N HIS A 16 8.86 -1.97 14.09
CA HIS A 16 9.77 -2.61 15.04
C HIS A 16 8.96 -3.47 16.00
N VAL A 17 9.39 -4.73 16.19
CA VAL A 17 8.82 -5.65 17.17
C VAL A 17 9.79 -5.75 18.34
N SER A 18 9.36 -5.36 19.54
CA SER A 18 10.19 -5.49 20.75
C SER A 18 10.14 -6.92 21.32
N ASP A 19 11.03 -7.19 22.27
CA ASP A 19 11.11 -8.48 23.01
C ASP A 19 9.81 -8.88 23.72
N GLY A 20 8.87 -7.94 23.92
CA GLY A 20 7.55 -8.17 24.50
C GLY A 20 6.42 -8.38 23.49
N ASN A 21 6.72 -8.61 22.21
CA ASN A 21 5.76 -8.66 21.10
C ASN A 21 4.94 -7.36 20.93
N LEU A 22 5.51 -6.21 21.32
CA LEU A 22 4.90 -4.91 21.03
C LEU A 22 5.36 -4.43 19.66
N LEU A 23 4.40 -4.08 18.80
CA LEU A 23 4.67 -3.42 17.52
C LEU A 23 4.74 -1.90 17.72
N TYR A 24 5.81 -1.31 17.18
CA TYR A 24 6.00 0.13 17.05
C TYR A 24 6.07 0.49 15.58
N PHE A 25 5.25 1.46 15.19
CA PHE A 25 5.30 2.08 13.88
C PHE A 25 6.19 3.32 13.94
N TYR A 26 7.07 3.48 12.96
CA TYR A 26 7.93 4.65 12.78
C TYR A 26 7.94 5.07 11.31
N ASP A 27 8.69 6.12 11.00
CA ASP A 27 8.70 6.78 9.69
C ASP A 27 7.33 7.35 9.29
N LEU A 28 7.01 8.49 9.91
CA LEU A 28 5.72 9.17 9.78
C LEU A 28 5.78 10.35 8.79
N ASP A 29 6.74 10.36 7.87
CA ASP A 29 6.89 11.44 6.88
C ASP A 29 5.76 11.44 5.84
N LEU A 30 5.15 10.28 5.59
CA LEU A 30 3.95 10.07 4.77
C LEU A 30 2.65 10.06 5.59
N ALA A 31 2.73 10.26 6.92
CA ALA A 31 1.55 10.30 7.77
C ALA A 31 0.74 11.58 7.51
N GLY A 32 -0.58 11.43 7.38
CA GLY A 32 -1.42 12.56 7.05
C GLY A 32 -2.90 12.22 6.89
N PRO A 33 -3.73 13.22 6.52
CA PRO A 33 -5.14 13.01 6.23
C PRO A 33 -5.33 12.09 5.02
N GLY A 34 -6.18 11.06 5.18
CA GLY A 34 -6.54 10.14 4.11
C GLY A 34 -7.64 9.16 4.53
N TRP A 35 -7.96 8.20 3.67
CA TRP A 35 -8.82 7.08 4.05
C TRP A 35 -8.02 6.11 4.91
N GLN A 36 -8.39 5.96 6.18
CA GLN A 36 -7.60 5.16 7.13
C GLN A 36 -7.48 3.68 6.77
N VAL A 37 -8.35 3.18 5.88
CA VAL A 37 -8.28 1.80 5.38
C VAL A 37 -7.22 1.61 4.28
N GLU A 38 -6.67 2.68 3.72
CA GLU A 38 -5.52 2.60 2.79
C GLU A 38 -4.31 1.95 3.44
N ASP A 39 -4.07 2.19 4.74
CA ASP A 39 -2.98 1.58 5.50
C ASP A 39 -3.06 0.05 5.56
N LEU A 40 -4.22 -0.55 5.24
CA LEU A 40 -4.39 -2.00 5.22
C LEU A 40 -3.95 -2.61 3.88
N ALA A 41 -3.84 -1.83 2.81
CA ALA A 41 -3.59 -2.32 1.46
C ALA A 41 -2.30 -3.15 1.36
N GLY A 42 -1.24 -2.74 2.06
CA GLY A 42 0.03 -3.47 2.12
C GLY A 42 -0.11 -4.83 2.78
N ALA A 43 -0.62 -4.86 4.02
CA ALA A 43 -0.79 -6.10 4.78
C ALA A 43 -1.70 -7.12 4.05
N LEU A 44 -2.77 -6.63 3.42
CA LEU A 44 -3.73 -7.45 2.68
C LEU A 44 -3.23 -7.91 1.31
N SER A 45 -2.06 -7.47 0.87
CA SER A 45 -1.41 -7.95 -0.35
C SER A 45 -0.48 -9.15 -0.14
N THR A 46 -0.40 -9.66 1.09
CA THR A 46 0.46 -10.79 1.48
C THR A 46 -0.34 -12.10 1.62
N GLU A 47 0.36 -13.23 1.75
CA GLU A 47 -0.26 -14.52 2.09
C GLU A 47 -0.93 -14.53 3.49
N PHE A 48 -0.62 -13.55 4.34
CA PHE A 48 -1.16 -13.40 5.69
C PHE A 48 -2.41 -12.49 5.75
N ALA A 49 -3.00 -12.15 4.60
CA ALA A 49 -4.13 -11.22 4.51
C ALA A 49 -5.31 -11.62 5.41
N GLU A 50 -5.73 -12.89 5.37
CA GLU A 50 -6.88 -13.37 6.17
C GLU A 50 -6.60 -13.31 7.68
N PRO A 51 -5.52 -13.92 8.22
CA PRO A 51 -5.18 -13.78 9.65
C PRO A 51 -5.02 -12.32 10.12
N PHE A 52 -4.42 -11.46 9.29
CA PHE A 52 -4.27 -10.04 9.60
C PHE A 52 -5.63 -9.34 9.68
N LEU A 53 -6.50 -9.59 8.69
CA LEU A 53 -7.81 -8.99 8.60
C LEU A 53 -8.69 -9.40 9.79
N ASP A 54 -8.67 -10.67 10.18
CA ASP A 54 -9.37 -11.18 11.35
C ASP A 54 -8.91 -10.47 12.64
N GLY A 55 -7.60 -10.35 12.82
CA GLY A 55 -7.01 -9.60 13.94
C GLY A 55 -7.45 -8.13 13.95
N TYR A 56 -7.40 -7.46 12.80
CA TYR A 56 -7.84 -6.06 12.66
C TYR A 56 -9.32 -5.88 13.02
N ILE A 57 -10.20 -6.70 12.46
CA ILE A 57 -11.66 -6.59 12.65
C ILE A 57 -12.06 -6.85 14.10
N SER A 58 -11.32 -7.70 14.82
CA SER A 58 -11.56 -7.96 16.25
C SER A 58 -11.45 -6.70 17.11
N GLN A 59 -10.63 -5.75 16.71
CA GLN A 59 -10.41 -4.48 17.40
C GLN A 59 -11.19 -3.33 16.76
N ARG A 60 -11.33 -3.36 15.44
CA ARG A 60 -11.93 -2.29 14.65
C ARG A 60 -12.80 -2.85 13.51
N PRO A 61 -14.13 -2.83 13.66
CA PRO A 61 -15.04 -3.29 12.62
C PRO A 61 -14.83 -2.54 11.29
N LEU A 62 -14.83 -3.30 10.19
CA LEU A 62 -14.79 -2.78 8.82
C LEU A 62 -16.15 -2.94 8.15
N ALA A 63 -16.69 -1.86 7.60
CA ALA A 63 -17.93 -1.93 6.83
C ALA A 63 -17.68 -2.66 5.50
N ALA A 64 -18.74 -3.25 4.93
CA ALA A 64 -18.65 -3.94 3.64
C ALA A 64 -18.10 -3.03 2.51
N VAL A 65 -18.48 -1.74 2.52
CA VAL A 65 -17.96 -0.76 1.57
C VAL A 65 -16.46 -0.53 1.70
N ASP A 66 -15.92 -0.59 2.92
CA ASP A 66 -14.49 -0.41 3.15
C ASP A 66 -13.72 -1.61 2.58
N ARG A 67 -14.25 -2.82 2.77
CA ARG A 67 -13.68 -4.04 2.19
C ARG A 67 -13.69 -4.03 0.66
N ALA A 68 -14.80 -3.62 0.08
CA ALA A 68 -14.92 -3.52 -1.38
C ALA A 68 -14.00 -2.45 -1.98
N ALA A 69 -13.63 -1.42 -1.21
CA ALA A 69 -12.74 -0.35 -1.67
C ALA A 69 -11.24 -0.73 -1.63
N LEU A 70 -10.84 -1.69 -0.78
CA LEU A 70 -9.43 -2.02 -0.55
C LEU A 70 -8.61 -2.35 -1.81
N PRO A 71 -9.10 -3.16 -2.77
CA PRO A 71 -8.36 -3.40 -4.02
C PRO A 71 -8.10 -2.13 -4.83
N TRP A 72 -9.07 -1.20 -4.85
CA TRP A 72 -8.96 0.08 -5.55
C TRP A 72 -7.99 1.03 -4.86
N LEU A 73 -8.02 1.07 -3.53
CA LEU A 73 -7.08 1.87 -2.74
C LEU A 73 -5.64 1.36 -2.87
N ARG A 74 -5.44 0.04 -3.05
CA ARG A 74 -4.14 -0.52 -3.37
C ARG A 74 -3.63 -0.07 -4.74
N ILE A 75 -4.48 -0.02 -5.76
CA ILE A 75 -4.13 0.53 -7.09
C ILE A 75 -3.69 2.00 -6.96
N LEU A 76 -4.44 2.82 -6.22
CA LEU A 76 -4.08 4.22 -5.96
C LEU A 76 -2.72 4.32 -5.27
N GLY A 77 -2.45 3.51 -4.25
CA GLY A 77 -1.15 3.48 -3.58
C GLY A 77 0.01 3.14 -4.52
N HIS A 78 -0.18 2.22 -5.47
CA HIS A 78 0.85 1.93 -6.48
C HIS A 78 1.07 3.11 -7.45
N ILE A 79 0.02 3.84 -7.83
CA ILE A 79 0.13 5.03 -8.67
C ILE A 79 0.91 6.13 -7.95
N ASP A 80 0.59 6.39 -6.69
CA ASP A 80 1.31 7.38 -5.86
C ASP A 80 2.78 6.99 -5.68
N ASN A 81 3.06 5.71 -5.43
CA ASN A 81 4.43 5.22 -5.30
C ASN A 81 5.22 5.34 -6.61
N LEU A 82 4.58 5.05 -7.76
CA LEU A 82 5.18 5.26 -9.08
C LEU A 82 5.49 6.73 -9.33
N LYS A 83 4.58 7.65 -9.00
CA LYS A 83 4.83 9.10 -9.08
C LYS A 83 6.07 9.48 -8.26
N PHE A 84 6.17 8.98 -7.02
CA PHE A 84 7.32 9.26 -6.17
C PHE A 84 8.62 8.76 -6.81
N HIS A 85 8.67 7.51 -7.27
CA HIS A 85 9.89 6.93 -7.83
C HIS A 85 10.26 7.43 -9.23
N LEU A 86 9.29 7.86 -10.04
CA LEU A 86 9.52 8.38 -11.39
C LEU A 86 9.82 9.89 -11.40
N ILE A 87 9.26 10.65 -10.46
CA ILE A 87 9.25 12.11 -10.52
C ILE A 87 9.91 12.72 -9.29
N ASP A 88 9.34 12.51 -8.10
CA ASP A 88 9.72 13.26 -6.91
C ASP A 88 11.12 12.87 -6.41
N LYS A 89 11.39 11.58 -6.30
CA LYS A 89 12.66 11.04 -5.83
C LYS A 89 13.82 11.37 -6.79
N PRO A 90 13.70 11.22 -8.12
CA PRO A 90 14.74 11.67 -9.04
C PRO A 90 14.98 13.19 -9.00
N ALA A 91 13.93 14.00 -8.82
CA ALA A 91 14.08 15.45 -8.70
C ALA A 91 14.83 15.85 -7.42
N ALA A 92 14.61 15.15 -6.31
CA ALA A 92 15.26 15.43 -5.03
C ALA A 92 16.65 14.80 -4.86
N MET A 93 16.86 13.60 -5.41
CA MET A 93 18.02 12.74 -5.13
C MET A 93 18.85 12.38 -6.38
N GLY A 94 18.44 12.84 -7.56
CA GLY A 94 19.12 12.57 -8.83
C GLY A 94 18.59 11.33 -9.57
N THR A 95 18.81 11.31 -10.88
CA THR A 95 18.27 10.29 -11.81
C THR A 95 18.85 8.89 -11.63
N ALA A 96 19.97 8.74 -10.91
CA ALA A 96 20.52 7.43 -10.56
C ALA A 96 19.52 6.56 -9.77
N THR A 97 18.58 7.18 -9.06
CA THR A 97 17.52 6.48 -8.32
C THR A 97 16.55 5.70 -9.22
N LEU A 98 16.44 6.05 -10.51
CA LEU A 98 15.60 5.33 -11.48
C LEU A 98 16.11 3.91 -11.73
N ALA A 99 17.42 3.68 -11.59
CA ALA A 99 18.04 2.36 -11.80
C ALA A 99 18.00 1.46 -10.55
N ALA A 100 17.38 1.90 -9.45
CA ALA A 100 17.34 1.14 -8.20
C ALA A 100 16.22 0.07 -8.14
N GLY A 101 15.58 -0.23 -9.28
CA GLY A 101 14.55 -1.28 -9.41
C GLY A 101 13.22 -0.99 -8.71
N TRP A 102 13.00 0.24 -8.22
CA TRP A 102 11.73 0.63 -7.60
C TRP A 102 10.63 0.88 -8.64
N VAL A 103 10.99 1.42 -9.80
CA VAL A 103 10.05 1.69 -10.89
C VAL A 103 9.46 0.39 -11.45
N ASP A 104 10.31 -0.59 -11.77
CA ASP A 104 9.89 -1.88 -12.30
C ASP A 104 8.96 -2.61 -11.31
N ARG A 105 9.38 -2.70 -10.03
CA ARG A 105 8.55 -3.26 -8.95
C ARG A 105 7.23 -2.50 -8.77
N GLY A 106 7.23 -1.19 -8.97
CA GLY A 106 6.03 -0.36 -8.93
C GLY A 106 5.03 -0.75 -10.02
N PHE A 107 5.49 -0.94 -11.26
CA PHE A 107 4.66 -1.38 -12.37
C PHE A 107 4.16 -2.82 -12.20
N GLU A 108 5.03 -3.75 -11.79
CA GLU A 108 4.65 -5.14 -11.48
C GLU A 108 3.57 -5.19 -10.39
N GLY A 109 3.75 -4.42 -9.32
CA GLY A 109 2.78 -4.29 -8.24
C GLY A 109 1.45 -3.72 -8.70
N LEU A 110 1.47 -2.68 -9.56
CA LEU A 110 0.27 -2.07 -10.14
C LEU A 110 -0.50 -3.06 -11.03
N ILE A 111 0.20 -3.80 -11.90
CA ILE A 111 -0.40 -4.83 -12.76
C ILE A 111 -1.06 -5.91 -11.89
N LYS A 112 -0.35 -6.40 -10.87
CA LYS A 112 -0.90 -7.39 -9.96
C LYS A 112 -2.14 -6.86 -9.23
N ALA A 113 -2.10 -5.63 -8.71
CA ALA A 113 -3.22 -5.01 -8.02
C ALA A 113 -4.44 -4.83 -8.94
N ALA A 114 -4.22 -4.45 -10.20
CA ALA A 114 -5.28 -4.35 -11.20
C ALA A 114 -5.94 -5.72 -11.47
N HIS A 115 -5.14 -6.76 -11.71
CA HIS A 115 -5.64 -8.12 -11.91
C HIS A 115 -6.40 -8.63 -10.66
N ASP A 116 -5.84 -8.45 -9.46
CA ASP A 116 -6.50 -8.82 -8.20
C ASP A 116 -7.86 -8.07 -8.00
N ALA A 117 -8.01 -6.89 -8.61
CA ALA A 117 -9.26 -6.11 -8.61
C ALA A 117 -10.23 -6.47 -9.76
N GLY A 118 -9.88 -7.46 -10.60
CA GLY A 118 -10.69 -7.87 -11.76
C GLY A 118 -10.55 -6.96 -12.98
N LEU A 119 -9.51 -6.11 -13.02
CA LEU A 119 -9.12 -5.37 -14.21
C LEU A 119 -8.17 -6.25 -15.02
N ASP A 120 -8.71 -7.06 -15.92
CA ASP A 120 -7.87 -7.69 -16.93
C ASP A 120 -7.50 -6.64 -17.99
N CYS A 121 -6.20 -6.48 -18.22
CA CYS A 121 -5.72 -5.86 -19.46
C CYS A 121 -6.23 -6.75 -20.58
N ALA A 122 -7.29 -6.32 -21.28
CA ALA A 122 -7.67 -6.96 -22.53
C ALA A 122 -6.39 -7.07 -23.38
N GLU A 123 -5.97 -8.30 -23.68
CA GLU A 123 -5.02 -8.54 -24.74
C GLU A 123 -5.63 -7.89 -25.99
N SER A 124 -5.16 -6.70 -26.31
CA SER A 124 -5.40 -6.13 -27.63
C SER A 124 -4.60 -7.00 -28.57
N ALA A 125 -5.27 -8.03 -29.09
CA ALA A 125 -4.77 -8.87 -30.16
C ALA A 125 -4.09 -7.98 -31.20
N ARG A 126 -2.78 -8.15 -31.34
CA ARG A 126 -2.00 -7.68 -32.49
C ARG A 126 -1.47 -8.91 -33.21
#